data_AF-A0A328Z1M2-F1
#
_entry.id   AF-A0A328Z1M2-F1
#
_cell.length_a   1.000
_cell.length_b   1.000
_cell.length_c   1.000
_cell.angle_alpha   90.00
_cell.angle_beta   90.00
_cell.angle_gamma   90.00
#
_symmetry.space_group_name_H-M   'P 1'
#
loop_
_entity.id
_entity.type
_entity.pdbx_description
1 polymer ?
#
loop_
_entity_poly.entity_id
_entity_poly.type
_entity_poly.pdbx_seq_one_letter_code
_entity_poly.pdbx_strand_id
1 'polypeptide(L)'
;MAGAIRSKRVIEVLSRLVSLHGAPLFMRSDNGSEFVSHAILEWIAHSGIATVLNDPGKPWQNGTDESFNGKFRDECLSIEWFRSRREAAVLIEAWRNHYNEVRPHSSLQYLTPAEFKQQPRQDLQPAIF
;
A
#
# COMPACT_ATOMS: atom_id res chain seq x y z
N MET A 1 -6.29 10.97 -20.97
CA MET A 1 -5.91 9.56 -21.18
C MET A 1 -4.96 9.16 -20.07
N ALA A 2 -5.46 8.60 -18.97
CA ALA A 2 -4.60 8.05 -17.92
C ALA A 2 -3.93 6.77 -18.48
N GLY A 3 -2.60 6.75 -18.57
CA GLY A 3 -1.88 5.58 -19.05
C GLY A 3 -1.92 4.47 -18.02
N ALA A 4 -2.28 3.25 -18.42
CA ALA A 4 -2.22 2.08 -17.56
C ALA A 4 -0.81 1.91 -16.97
N ILE A 5 -0.71 1.61 -15.67
CA ILE A 5 0.56 1.35 -15.01
C ILE A 5 1.09 0.01 -15.53
N ARG A 6 2.29 0.02 -16.10
CA ARG A 6 2.89 -1.21 -16.65
C ARG A 6 3.37 -2.12 -15.51
N SER A 7 3.13 -3.41 -15.62
CA SER A 7 3.55 -4.44 -14.65
C SER A 7 5.02 -4.35 -14.25
N LYS A 8 5.91 -4.06 -15.21
CA LYS A 8 7.34 -3.83 -14.93
C LYS A 8 7.57 -2.73 -13.89
N ARG A 9 6.84 -1.62 -13.98
CA ARG A 9 6.99 -0.50 -13.05
C ARG A 9 6.51 -0.84 -11.66
N VAL A 10 5.44 -1.62 -11.56
CA VAL A 10 4.94 -2.15 -10.28
C VAL A 10 5.98 -3.07 -9.66
N ILE A 11 6.55 -4.01 -10.41
CA ILE A 11 7.60 -4.92 -9.93
C ILE A 11 8.83 -4.14 -9.42
N GLU A 12 9.25 -3.08 -10.11
CA GLU A 12 10.36 -2.22 -9.66
C GLU A 12 10.06 -1.59 -8.28
N VAL A 13 8.84 -1.09 -8.08
CA VAL A 13 8.42 -0.50 -6.81
C VAL A 13 8.33 -1.55 -5.70
N LEU A 14 7.69 -2.70 -5.98
CA LEU A 14 7.56 -3.78 -5.01
C LEU A 14 8.93 -4.36 -4.61
N SER A 15 9.84 -4.56 -5.57
CA SER A 15 11.20 -5.03 -5.30
C SER A 15 11.97 -4.06 -4.40
N ARG A 16 11.81 -2.75 -4.62
CA ARG A 16 12.40 -1.73 -3.74
C ARG A 16 11.80 -1.81 -2.32
N LEU A 17 10.49 -1.95 -2.18
CA LEU A 17 9.83 -2.06 -0.88
C LEU A 17 10.26 -3.32 -0.13
N VAL A 18 10.34 -4.46 -0.81
CA VAL A 18 10.85 -5.72 -0.25
C VAL A 18 12.30 -5.57 0.22
N SER A 19 13.14 -4.86 -0.54
CA SER A 19 14.54 -4.60 -0.15
C SER A 19 14.65 -3.71 1.10
N LEU A 20 13.69 -2.80 1.32
CA LEU A 20 13.69 -1.87 2.46
C LEU A 20 13.02 -2.44 3.72
N HIS A 21 12.10 -3.38 3.57
CA HIS A 21 11.22 -3.83 4.67
C HIS A 21 11.21 -5.34 4.90
N GLY A 22 11.87 -6.11 4.03
CA GLY A 22 11.74 -7.56 3.97
C GLY A 22 10.52 -7.98 3.14
N ALA A 23 10.55 -9.21 2.64
CA ALA A 23 9.43 -9.80 1.92
C ALA A 23 8.28 -10.12 2.90
N PRO A 24 7.04 -9.71 2.61
CA PRO A 24 5.90 -10.15 3.39
C PRO A 24 5.61 -11.63 3.14
N LEU A 25 4.91 -12.28 4.08
CA LEU A 25 4.43 -13.65 3.88
C LEU A 25 3.31 -13.70 2.84
N PHE A 26 2.46 -12.68 2.83
CA PHE A 26 1.31 -12.59 1.94
C PHE A 26 1.25 -11.23 1.27
N MET A 27 0.81 -11.21 0.01
CA MET A 27 0.44 -10.01 -0.71
C MET A 27 -1.03 -10.09 -1.10
N ARG A 28 -1.81 -9.12 -0.64
CA ARG A 28 -3.16 -8.86 -1.11
C ARG A 28 -3.14 -7.78 -2.18
N SER A 29 -4.00 -7.96 -3.18
CA SER A 29 -4.28 -6.95 -4.20
C SER A 29 -5.73 -7.08 -4.64
N ASP A 30 -6.28 -5.99 -5.19
CA ASP A 30 -7.47 -6.08 -6.01
C ASP A 30 -7.18 -6.79 -7.34
N ASN A 31 -8.24 -7.10 -8.10
CA ASN A 31 -8.14 -7.72 -9.42
C ASN A 31 -7.83 -6.70 -10.53
N GLY A 32 -7.16 -5.59 -10.21
CA GLY A 32 -6.71 -4.62 -11.20
C GLY A 32 -5.77 -5.27 -12.22
N SER A 33 -5.94 -4.93 -13.50
CA SER A 33 -5.21 -5.54 -14.63
C SER A 33 -3.69 -5.52 -14.46
N GLU A 34 -3.17 -4.51 -13.75
CA GLU A 34 -1.80 -4.36 -13.34
C GLU A 34 -1.37 -5.53 -12.44
N PHE A 35 -2.12 -5.89 -11.40
CA PHE A 35 -1.75 -6.87 -10.39
C PHE A 35 -2.08 -8.32 -10.74
N VAL A 36 -2.99 -8.56 -11.70
CA VAL A 36 -3.27 -9.91 -12.26
C VAL A 36 -2.43 -10.26 -13.50
N SER A 37 -1.47 -9.40 -13.87
CA SER A 37 -0.57 -9.71 -14.99
C SER A 37 0.37 -10.88 -14.67
N HIS A 38 0.64 -11.72 -15.67
CA HIS A 38 1.50 -12.91 -15.52
C HIS A 38 2.87 -12.58 -14.93
N ALA A 39 3.47 -11.46 -15.36
CA ALA A 39 4.78 -11.02 -14.87
C ALA A 39 4.79 -10.70 -13.36
N ILE A 40 3.70 -10.18 -12.80
CA ILE A 40 3.62 -9.89 -11.36
C ILE A 40 3.40 -11.17 -10.56
N LEU A 41 2.53 -12.06 -11.04
CA LEU A 41 2.33 -13.37 -10.40
C LEU A 41 3.63 -14.19 -10.37
N GLU A 42 4.37 -14.19 -11.47
CA GLU A 42 5.69 -14.83 -11.56
C GLU A 42 6.70 -14.20 -10.59
N TRP A 43 6.75 -12.87 -10.50
CA TRP A 43 7.64 -12.19 -9.56
C TRP A 43 7.30 -12.46 -8.09
N ILE A 44 6.00 -12.47 -7.74
CA ILE A 44 5.51 -12.80 -6.38
C ILE A 44 5.97 -14.22 -5.99
N ALA A 45 5.77 -15.19 -6.88
CA ALA A 45 6.18 -16.58 -6.66
C ALA A 45 7.71 -16.72 -6.48
N HIS A 46 8.51 -16.08 -7.34
CA HIS A 46 9.97 -16.09 -7.22
C HIS A 46 10.48 -15.40 -5.94
N SER A 47 9.73 -14.43 -5.43
CA SER A 47 10.08 -13.70 -4.19
C SER A 47 9.69 -14.46 -2.93
N GLY A 48 9.09 -15.66 -3.06
CA GLY A 48 8.62 -16.46 -1.92
C GLY A 48 7.42 -15.84 -1.19
N ILE A 49 6.71 -14.91 -1.84
CA ILE A 49 5.54 -14.24 -1.29
C ILE A 49 4.31 -15.03 -1.72
N ALA A 50 3.43 -15.40 -0.79
CA ALA A 50 2.17 -16.04 -1.15
C ALA A 50 1.14 -14.98 -1.55
N THR A 51 0.31 -15.25 -2.56
CA THR A 51 -0.78 -14.34 -2.94
C THR A 51 -2.04 -14.69 -2.18
N VAL A 52 -2.67 -13.71 -1.53
CA VAL A 52 -4.04 -13.84 -1.01
C VAL A 52 -4.95 -12.99 -1.87
N LEU A 53 -5.63 -13.63 -2.81
CA LEU A 53 -6.74 -12.98 -3.50
C LEU A 53 -7.92 -12.87 -2.52
N ASN A 54 -8.60 -11.73 -2.52
CA ASN A 54 -9.79 -11.54 -1.69
C ASN A 54 -10.82 -12.64 -1.99
N ASP A 55 -11.45 -13.17 -0.93
CA ASP A 55 -12.52 -14.13 -1.12
C ASP A 55 -13.66 -13.44 -1.87
N PRO A 56 -14.25 -14.08 -2.90
CA PRO A 56 -15.41 -13.54 -3.59
C PRO A 56 -16.53 -13.17 -2.59
N GLY A 57 -16.99 -11.93 -2.63
CA GLY A 57 -18.07 -11.43 -1.77
C GLY A 57 -17.66 -10.90 -0.39
N LYS A 58 -16.36 -10.66 -0.13
CA LYS A 58 -15.88 -10.07 1.14
C LYS A 58 -15.29 -8.65 0.99
N PRO A 59 -16.09 -7.63 0.62
CA PRO A 59 -15.60 -6.26 0.40
C PRO A 59 -14.95 -5.63 1.63
N TRP A 60 -15.31 -6.07 2.84
CA TRP A 60 -14.72 -5.58 4.08
C TRP A 60 -13.22 -5.89 4.23
N GLN A 61 -12.68 -6.85 3.46
CA GLN A 61 -11.24 -7.15 3.44
C GLN A 61 -10.40 -6.02 2.80
N ASN A 62 -11.03 -5.09 2.07
CA ASN A 62 -10.40 -3.95 1.42
C ASN A 62 -10.56 -2.64 2.21
N GLY A 63 -11.21 -2.67 3.38
CA GLY A 63 -11.61 -1.47 4.11
C GLY A 63 -10.44 -0.58 4.54
N THR A 64 -9.26 -1.17 4.80
CA THR A 64 -8.05 -0.40 5.14
C THR A 64 -7.53 0.39 3.95
N ASP A 65 -7.42 -0.25 2.78
CA ASP A 65 -6.96 0.40 1.55
C ASP A 65 -7.95 1.46 1.08
N GLU A 66 -9.25 1.21 1.23
CA GLU A 66 -10.30 2.19 0.95
C GLU A 66 -10.23 3.39 1.90
N SER A 67 -10.04 3.16 3.20
CA SER A 67 -9.88 4.25 4.17
C SER A 67 -8.62 5.08 3.90
N PHE A 68 -7.51 4.43 3.58
CA PHE A 68 -6.26 5.10 3.20
C PHE A 68 -6.47 5.96 1.93
N ASN A 69 -7.01 5.37 0.87
CA ASN A 69 -7.20 6.05 -0.41
C ASN A 69 -8.22 7.19 -0.30
N GLY A 70 -9.25 7.05 0.53
CA GLY A 70 -10.21 8.11 0.84
C GLY A 70 -9.50 9.29 1.52
N LYS A 71 -8.75 9.03 2.60
CA LYS A 71 -7.98 10.07 3.30
C LYS A 71 -6.95 10.75 2.38
N PHE A 72 -6.23 9.98 1.57
CA PHE A 72 -5.25 10.54 0.64
C PHE A 72 -5.91 11.44 -0.40
N ARG A 73 -7.08 11.04 -0.93
CA ARG A 73 -7.84 11.87 -1.85
C ARG A 73 -8.29 13.16 -1.17
N ASP A 74 -8.98 13.06 -0.04
CA ASP A 74 -9.67 14.19 0.58
C ASP A 74 -8.69 15.18 1.22
N GLU A 75 -7.60 14.68 1.81
CA GLU A 75 -6.65 15.49 2.58
C GLU A 75 -5.39 15.88 1.80
N CYS A 76 -5.14 15.32 0.62
CA CYS A 76 -3.98 15.68 -0.20
C CYS A 76 -4.39 16.06 -1.62
N LEU A 77 -5.05 15.15 -2.35
CA LEU A 77 -5.29 15.38 -3.78
C LEU A 77 -6.37 16.45 -4.06
N SER A 78 -7.40 16.50 -3.22
CA SER A 78 -8.55 17.39 -3.42
C SER A 78 -8.31 18.83 -2.96
N ILE A 79 -7.33 19.06 -2.09
CA ILE A 79 -7.03 20.39 -1.54
C ILE A 79 -5.90 21.10 -2.30
N GLU A 80 -5.17 20.38 -3.15
CA GLU A 80 -4.01 20.89 -3.87
C GLU A 80 -4.31 21.17 -5.36
N TRP A 81 -3.80 22.29 -5.86
CA TRP A 81 -3.70 22.54 -7.30
C TRP A 81 -2.27 22.32 -7.78
N PHE A 82 -1.96 21.13 -8.29
CA PHE A 82 -0.62 20.79 -8.75
C PHE A 82 -0.26 21.53 -10.05
N ARG A 83 0.75 22.41 -9.99
CA ARG A 83 1.27 23.15 -11.15
C ARG A 83 2.27 22.31 -11.94
N SER A 84 2.86 21.29 -11.32
CA SER A 84 3.76 20.34 -11.99
C SER A 84 3.77 18.96 -11.34
N ARG A 85 4.23 17.94 -12.08
CA ARG A 85 4.45 16.58 -11.53
C ARG A 85 5.48 16.55 -10.41
N ARG A 86 6.48 17.45 -10.46
CA ARG A 86 7.52 17.54 -9.43
C ARG A 86 6.95 18.09 -8.12
N GLU A 87 6.12 19.12 -8.21
CA GLU A 87 5.39 19.66 -7.07
C GLU A 87 4.45 18.60 -6.47
N ALA A 88 3.68 17.90 -7.31
CA ALA A 88 2.84 16.80 -6.85
C ALA A 88 3.66 15.72 -6.10
N ALA A 89 4.81 15.31 -6.64
CA ALA A 89 5.66 14.33 -5.98
C ALA A 89 6.16 14.80 -4.59
N VAL A 90 6.51 16.07 -4.44
CA VAL A 90 6.95 16.64 -3.15
C VAL A 90 5.81 16.69 -2.14
N LEU A 91 4.63 17.17 -2.55
CA LEU A 91 3.48 17.30 -1.67
C LEU A 91 2.91 15.94 -1.24
N ILE A 92 2.81 15.00 -2.17
CA ILE A 92 2.39 13.62 -1.88
C ILE A 92 3.36 12.95 -0.91
N GLU A 93 4.67 13.16 -1.10
CA GLU A 93 5.68 12.59 -0.20
C GLU A 93 5.63 13.23 1.20
N ALA A 94 5.40 14.54 1.29
CA ALA A 94 5.19 15.22 2.56
C ALA A 94 3.95 14.68 3.29
N TRP A 95 2.83 14.50 2.58
CA TRP A 95 1.62 13.90 3.14
C TRP A 95 1.84 12.45 3.59
N ARG A 96 2.54 11.64 2.78
CA ARG A 96 2.88 10.25 3.11
C ARG A 96 3.70 10.16 4.39
N ASN A 97 4.69 11.04 4.55
CA ASN A 97 5.53 11.07 5.75
C ASN A 97 4.73 11.52 6.97
N HIS A 98 3.88 12.54 6.84
CA HIS A 98 2.98 12.93 7.93
C HIS A 98 2.01 11.82 8.34
N TYR A 99 1.40 11.12 7.38
CA TYR A 99 0.48 10.01 7.64
C TYR A 99 1.14 8.87 8.42
N ASN A 100 2.39 8.52 8.05
CA ASN A 100 3.10 7.35 8.61
C ASN A 100 3.87 7.64 9.90
N GLU A 101 4.40 8.85 10.06
CA GLU A 101 5.35 9.16 11.15
C GLU A 101 4.77 10.10 12.21
N VAL A 102 3.68 10.83 11.91
CA VAL A 102 3.16 11.89 12.79
C VAL A 102 1.71 11.65 13.21
N ARG A 103 0.87 11.12 12.32
CA ARG A 103 -0.57 10.97 12.57
C ARG A 103 -0.88 9.74 13.42
N PRO A 104 -1.45 9.89 14.63
CA PRO A 104 -1.97 8.76 15.39
C PRO A 104 -3.29 8.26 14.79
N HIS A 105 -3.49 6.93 14.77
CA HIS A 105 -4.73 6.32 14.27
C HIS A 105 -5.42 5.55 15.39
N SER A 106 -6.71 5.81 15.61
CA SER A 106 -7.50 5.14 16.64
C SER A 106 -7.57 3.62 16.43
N SER A 107 -7.58 3.15 15.18
CA SER A 107 -7.50 1.73 14.83
C SER A 107 -6.17 1.07 15.22
N LEU A 108 -5.13 1.86 15.47
CA LEU A 108 -3.80 1.44 15.93
C LEU A 108 -3.55 1.82 17.39
N GLN A 109 -4.61 1.92 18.21
CA GLN A 109 -4.50 2.33 19.63
C GLN A 109 -3.83 3.70 19.80
N TYR A 110 -4.07 4.62 18.85
CA TYR A 110 -3.46 5.96 18.79
C TYR A 110 -1.95 5.97 18.54
N LEU A 111 -1.39 4.89 18.00
CA LEU A 111 -0.04 4.88 17.45
C LEU A 111 -0.03 5.41 16.02
N THR A 112 1.12 5.92 15.60
CA THR A 112 1.42 6.13 14.18
C THR A 112 1.67 4.79 13.48
N PRO A 113 1.50 4.71 12.15
CA PRO A 113 1.82 3.49 11.41
C PRO A 113 3.28 3.04 11.57
N ALA A 114 4.22 3.98 11.68
CA ALA A 114 5.63 3.68 11.92
C ALA A 114 5.86 3.08 13.31
N GLU A 115 5.26 3.65 14.36
CA GLU A 115 5.33 3.09 15.72
C GLU A 115 4.69 1.70 15.80
N PHE A 116 3.51 1.53 15.21
CA PHE A 116 2.83 0.24 15.17
C PHE A 116 3.68 -0.84 14.48
N LYS A 117 4.37 -0.49 13.39
CA LYS A 117 5.28 -1.39 12.69
C LYS A 117 6.50 -1.82 13.52
N GLN A 118 6.95 -0.97 14.44
CA GLN A 118 8.10 -1.26 15.31
C GLN A 118 7.74 -2.12 16.52
N GLN A 119 6.45 -2.28 16.83
CA GLN A 119 6.04 -3.11 17.97
C GLN A 119 6.40 -4.57 17.72
N PRO A 120 6.94 -5.28 18.75
CA PRO A 120 7.14 -6.71 18.66
C PRO A 120 5.77 -7.37 18.44
N ARG A 121 5.68 -8.26 17.43
CA ARG A 121 4.48 -9.06 17.16
C ARG A 121 4.16 -9.91 18.39
N GLN A 122 3.38 -9.37 19.32
CA GLN A 122 2.74 -10.15 20.39
C GLN A 122 1.48 -10.77 19.78
N ASP A 123 1.55 -12.07 19.52
CA ASP A 123 0.43 -13.00 19.37
C ASP A 123 -0.89 -12.42 18.87
N LEU A 124 -0.96 -12.11 17.58
CA LEU A 124 -2.22 -11.96 16.87
C LEU A 124 -2.10 -12.68 15.52
N GLN A 125 -3.20 -13.35 15.17
CA GLN A 125 -3.48 -14.07 13.92
C GLN A 125 -2.72 -13.50 12.71
N PRO A 126 -2.27 -14.35 11.75
CA PRO A 126 -1.45 -13.92 10.64
C PRO A 126 -2.02 -12.64 10.06
N ALA A 127 -1.25 -11.55 10.18
CA ALA A 127 -1.64 -10.28 9.63
C ALA A 127 -1.78 -10.47 8.12
N ILE A 128 -3.02 -10.69 7.67
CA ILE A 128 -3.36 -10.66 6.26
C ILE A 128 -3.50 -9.18 5.92
N PHE A 129 -2.37 -8.57 5.54
CA PHE A 129 -2.38 -7.34 4.77
C PHE A 129 -2.86 -7.70 3.37
#